data_AF-A0A8T7J9X0-F1
#
_entry.id   AF-A0A8T7J9X0-F1
#
_cell.length_a   1.000
_cell.length_b   1.000
_cell.length_c   1.000
_cell.angle_alpha   90.00
_cell.angle_beta   90.00
_cell.angle_gamma   90.00
#
_symmetry.space_group_name_H-M   'P 1'
#
loop_
_entity.id
_entity.type
_entity.pdbx_description
1 polymer ?
#
loop_
_entity_poly.entity_id
_entity_poly.type
_entity_poly.pdbx_seq_one_letter_code
_entity_poly.pdbx_strand_id
1 'polypeptide(L)'
;MLSIMTPEITQLVTAYNAMETTKQRHMLVLEAMENRNKKFGLPSSDQEEALLQRLLNDHNQAVEGFKQASMAAREQSPEQMAQVIGDLTALDQQLDQYRS
;
A
#
# COMPACT_ATOMS: atom_id res chain seq x y z
N MET A 1 -26.04 -6.85 12.61
CA MET A 1 -26.02 -5.46 12.11
C MET A 1 -24.70 -5.29 11.37
N LEU A 2 -24.69 -4.85 10.11
CA LEU A 2 -23.43 -4.36 9.53
C LEU A 2 -23.05 -3.10 10.31
N SER A 3 -21.99 -3.15 11.11
CA SER A 3 -21.40 -1.92 11.66
C SER A 3 -20.96 -1.08 10.48
N ILE A 4 -21.61 0.07 10.31
CA ILE A 4 -21.18 1.09 9.34
C ILE A 4 -19.79 1.52 9.80
N MET A 5 -18.78 1.36 8.92
CA MET A 5 -17.44 1.89 9.17
C MET A 5 -17.55 3.41 9.30
N THR A 6 -16.92 3.98 10.33
CA THR A 6 -16.85 5.43 10.46
C THR A 6 -16.10 6.02 9.26
N PRO A 7 -16.31 7.31 8.95
CA PRO A 7 -15.58 7.98 7.88
C PRO A 7 -14.05 7.84 8.04
N GLU A 8 -13.55 7.86 9.26
CA GLU A 8 -12.13 7.78 9.58
C GLU A 8 -11.56 6.40 9.27
N ILE A 9 -12.30 5.33 9.61
CA ILE A 9 -11.93 3.96 9.25
C ILE A 9 -12.01 3.75 7.73
N THR A 10 -13.03 4.31 7.07
CA THR A 10 -13.14 4.26 5.62
C THR A 10 -11.96 4.96 4.94
N GLN A 11 -11.55 6.12 5.45
CA GLN A 11 -10.40 6.88 4.95
C GLN A 11 -9.09 6.15 5.21
N LEU A 12 -8.93 5.51 6.37
CA LEU A 12 -7.77 4.69 6.70
C LEU A 12 -7.60 3.52 5.71
N VAL A 13 -8.65 2.76 5.46
CA VAL A 13 -8.62 1.63 4.52
C VAL A 13 -8.33 2.12 3.10
N THR A 14 -8.92 3.25 2.70
CA THR A 14 -8.67 3.86 1.38
C THR A 14 -7.21 4.29 1.23
N ALA A 15 -6.64 4.94 2.26
CA ALA A 15 -5.26 5.39 2.25
C ALA A 15 -4.27 4.21 2.26
N TYR A 16 -4.57 3.14 2.99
CA TYR A 16 -3.79 1.90 2.95
C TYR A 16 -3.75 1.30 1.55
N ASN A 17 -4.91 1.18 0.89
CA ASN A 17 -4.99 0.65 -0.47
C ASN A 17 -4.20 1.51 -1.48
N ALA A 18 -4.23 2.83 -1.34
CA ALA A 18 -3.44 3.73 -2.18
C ALA A 18 -1.93 3.54 -1.95
N MET A 19 -1.50 3.39 -0.70
CA MET A 19 -0.10 3.12 -0.35
C MET A 19 0.40 1.80 -0.94
N GLU A 20 -0.36 0.71 -0.79
CA GLU A 20 0.02 -0.60 -1.34
C GLU A 20 0.01 -0.59 -2.88
N THR A 21 -0.98 0.05 -3.49
CA THR A 21 -1.06 0.16 -4.96
C THR A 21 0.12 0.93 -5.54
N THR A 22 0.51 2.06 -4.93
CA THR A 22 1.64 2.87 -5.39
C THR A 22 2.97 2.15 -5.18
N LYS A 23 3.14 1.44 -4.06
CA LYS A 23 4.29 0.56 -3.80
C LYS A 23 4.43 -0.52 -4.87
N GLN A 24 3.35 -1.23 -5.18
CA GLN A 24 3.35 -2.28 -6.20
C GLN A 24 3.71 -1.72 -7.58
N ARG A 25 3.16 -0.57 -7.98
CA ARG A 25 3.51 0.08 -9.26
C ARG A 25 4.99 0.44 -9.35
N HIS A 26 5.56 1.00 -8.28
CA HIS A 26 7.01 1.30 -8.23
C HIS A 26 7.84 0.01 -8.38
N MET A 27 7.52 -1.03 -7.60
CA MET A 27 8.26 -2.30 -7.65
C MET A 27 8.17 -3.00 -9.01
N LEU A 28 6.99 -3.00 -9.65
CA LEU A 28 6.83 -3.61 -10.98
C LEU A 28 7.73 -2.97 -12.04
N VAL A 29 7.87 -1.63 -12.02
CA VAL A 29 8.76 -0.93 -12.95
C VAL A 29 10.23 -1.23 -12.65
N LEU A 30 10.61 -1.19 -11.37
CA LEU A 30 11.97 -1.52 -10.94
C LEU A 30 12.37 -2.95 -11.37
N GLU A 31 11.50 -3.92 -11.11
CA GLU A 31 11.72 -5.32 -11.49
C GLU A 31 11.83 -5.49 -13.01
N ALA A 32 11.01 -4.78 -13.80
CA ALA A 32 11.09 -4.83 -15.25
C ALA A 32 12.44 -4.27 -15.77
N MET A 33 12.92 -3.16 -15.20
CA MET A 33 14.21 -2.56 -15.53
C MET A 33 15.36 -3.50 -15.16
N GLU A 34 15.36 -4.06 -13.95
CA GLU A 34 16.37 -5.01 -13.50
C GLU A 34 16.40 -6.27 -14.37
N ASN A 35 15.23 -6.83 -14.70
CA ASN A 35 15.12 -8.02 -15.51
C ASN A 35 15.63 -7.79 -16.93
N ARG A 36 15.34 -6.62 -17.52
CA ARG A 36 15.86 -6.27 -18.84
C ARG A 36 17.39 -6.14 -18.82
N ASN A 37 17.94 -5.47 -17.81
CA ASN A 37 19.40 -5.34 -17.68
C ASN A 37 20.06 -6.72 -17.49
N LYS A 38 19.54 -7.56 -16.58
CA LYS A 38 20.07 -8.91 -16.34
C LYS A 38 20.02 -9.82 -17.57
N LYS A 39 18.94 -9.76 -18.36
CA LYS A 39 18.74 -10.65 -19.53
C LYS A 39 19.45 -10.17 -20.79
N PHE A 40 19.55 -8.86 -21.00
CA PHE A 40 19.98 -8.29 -22.28
C PHE A 40 21.13 -7.28 -22.16
N GLY A 41 21.60 -6.97 -20.95
CA GLY A 41 22.65 -5.96 -20.72
C GLY A 41 22.20 -4.54 -21.06
N LEU A 42 20.89 -4.30 -21.15
CA LEU A 42 20.33 -3.00 -21.52
C LEU A 42 20.13 -2.15 -20.26
N PRO A 43 20.84 -1.02 -20.12
CA PRO A 43 20.66 -0.13 -18.98
C PRO A 43 19.26 0.51 -18.95
N SER A 44 18.95 1.16 -17.84
CA SER A 44 17.81 2.07 -17.75
C SER A 44 17.99 3.26 -18.69
N SER A 45 16.90 3.70 -19.31
CA SER A 45 16.86 4.97 -20.04
C SER A 45 16.45 6.11 -19.12
N ASP A 46 16.82 7.34 -19.49
CA ASP A 46 16.44 8.55 -18.74
C ASP A 46 14.92 8.67 -18.52
N GLN A 47 14.12 8.20 -19.49
CA GLN A 47 12.65 8.22 -19.38
C GLN A 47 12.14 7.25 -18.30
N GLU A 48 12.78 6.10 -18.16
CA GLU A 48 12.41 5.11 -17.15
C GLU A 48 12.86 5.53 -15.77
N GLU A 49 14.04 6.15 -15.67
CA GLU A 49 14.50 6.74 -14.41
C GLU A 49 13.56 7.87 -13.96
N ALA A 50 13.14 8.73 -14.88
CA ALA A 50 12.15 9.77 -14.59
C ALA A 50 10.79 9.18 -14.15
N LEU A 51 10.32 8.11 -14.81
CA LEU A 51 9.10 7.41 -14.42
C LEU A 51 9.24 6.81 -13.01
N LEU A 52 10.34 6.13 -12.73
CA LEU A 52 10.59 5.50 -11.44
C LEU A 52 10.61 6.52 -10.31
N GLN A 53 11.28 7.67 -10.52
CA GLN A 53 11.28 8.78 -9.57
C GLN A 53 9.89 9.36 -9.34
N ARG A 54 9.07 9.49 -10.39
CA ARG A 54 7.68 9.92 -10.24
C ARG A 54 6.87 8.92 -9.40
N LEU A 55 6.98 7.63 -9.68
CA LEU A 55 6.26 6.59 -8.93
C LEU A 55 6.70 6.53 -7.46
N LEU A 56 7.98 6.77 -7.19
CA LEU A 56 8.49 6.88 -5.83
C LEU A 56 7.89 8.10 -5.10
N ASN A 57 7.78 9.24 -5.78
CA ASN A 57 7.14 10.43 -5.21
C ASN A 57 5.65 10.21 -4.94
N ASP A 58 4.93 9.56 -5.87
CA ASP A 58 3.53 9.18 -5.67
C ASP A 58 3.37 8.26 -4.44
N HIS A 59 4.29 7.29 -4.27
CA HIS A 59 4.31 6.42 -3.10
C HIS A 59 4.57 7.19 -1.80
N ASN A 60 5.54 8.11 -1.79
CA ASN A 60 5.83 8.93 -0.62
C ASN A 60 4.61 9.77 -0.20
N GLN A 61 3.88 10.35 -1.16
CA GLN A 61 2.63 11.07 -0.88
C GLN A 61 1.55 10.14 -0.30
N ALA A 62 1.40 8.92 -0.83
CA ALA A 62 0.46 7.95 -0.31
C ALA A 62 0.82 7.49 1.12
N VAL A 63 2.11 7.34 1.44
CA VAL A 63 2.59 7.04 2.80
C VAL A 63 2.22 8.15 3.77
N GLU A 64 2.41 9.42 3.41
CA GLU A 64 1.99 10.55 4.24
C GLU A 64 0.47 10.59 4.44
N GLY A 65 -0.31 10.36 3.38
CA GLY A 65 -1.76 10.24 3.48
C GLY A 65 -2.22 9.11 4.41
N PHE A 66 -1.55 7.95 4.36
CA PHE A 66 -1.83 6.83 5.25
C PHE A 66 -1.46 7.14 6.71
N LYS A 67 -0.33 7.81 6.97
CA LYS A 67 0.04 8.26 8.32
C LYS A 67 -1.02 9.19 8.91
N GLN A 68 -1.47 10.18 8.15
CA GLN A 68 -2.50 11.12 8.58
C GLN A 68 -3.84 10.41 8.88
N ALA A 69 -4.29 9.53 7.97
CA ALA A 69 -5.52 8.76 8.18
C ALA A 69 -5.41 7.82 9.40
N SER A 70 -4.22 7.23 9.63
CA SER A 70 -3.96 6.39 10.80
C SER A 70 -4.03 7.18 12.10
N MET A 71 -3.51 8.40 12.13
CA MET A 71 -3.62 9.28 13.29
C MET A 71 -5.09 9.66 13.56
N ALA A 72 -5.81 10.09 12.53
CA ALA A 72 -7.23 10.45 12.66
C ALA A 72 -8.09 9.29 13.17
N ALA A 73 -7.88 8.07 12.62
CA ALA A 73 -8.59 6.88 13.08
C ALA A 73 -8.27 6.52 14.54
N ARG A 74 -7.01 6.66 14.98
CA ARG A 74 -6.62 6.42 16.38
C ARG A 74 -7.27 7.41 17.34
N GLU A 75 -7.39 8.67 16.94
CA GLU A 75 -7.94 9.72 17.79
C GLU A 75 -9.47 9.67 17.85
N GLN A 76 -10.12 9.40 16.72
CA GLN A 76 -11.56 9.60 16.56
C GLN A 76 -12.35 8.29 16.53
N SER A 77 -11.71 7.15 16.26
CA SER A 77 -12.36 5.84 16.17
C SER A 77 -11.47 4.69 16.69
N PRO A 78 -10.85 4.80 17.88
CA PRO A 78 -9.86 3.82 18.37
C PRO A 78 -10.42 2.39 18.50
N GLU A 79 -11.66 2.24 18.98
CA GLU A 79 -12.29 0.92 19.15
C GLU A 79 -12.54 0.24 17.79
N GLN A 80 -13.08 0.98 16.82
CA GLN A 80 -13.34 0.43 15.50
C GLN A 80 -12.04 0.17 14.72
N MET A 81 -10.99 0.97 14.94
CA MET A 81 -9.66 0.71 14.41
C MET A 81 -9.09 -0.59 14.96
N ALA A 82 -9.18 -0.81 16.27
CA ALA A 82 -8.74 -2.05 16.90
C ALA A 82 -9.51 -3.27 16.36
N GLN A 83 -10.83 -3.13 16.16
CA GLN A 83 -11.66 -4.18 15.56
C GLN A 83 -11.19 -4.53 14.14
N VAL A 84 -11.03 -3.53 13.27
CA VAL A 84 -10.60 -3.75 11.87
C VAL A 84 -9.22 -4.40 11.82
N ILE A 85 -8.27 -3.98 12.66
CA ILE A 85 -6.93 -4.60 12.72
C ILE A 85 -7.04 -6.06 13.19
N GLY A 86 -7.87 -6.33 14.19
CA GLY A 86 -8.14 -7.69 14.67
C GLY A 86 -8.71 -8.58 13.56
N ASP A 87 -9.71 -8.09 12.83
CA ASP A 87 -10.36 -8.81 11.74
C ASP A 87 -9.37 -9.10 10.59
N LEU A 88 -8.53 -8.13 10.22
CA LEU A 88 -7.49 -8.30 9.21
C LEU A 88 -6.44 -9.34 9.63
N THR A 89 -6.03 -9.34 10.90
CA THR A 89 -5.06 -10.31 11.44
C THR A 89 -5.63 -11.73 11.41
N ALA A 90 -6.90 -11.89 11.80
CA ALA A 90 -7.57 -13.18 11.75
C ALA A 90 -7.70 -13.70 10.31
N LEU A 91 -8.01 -12.81 9.36
CA LEU A 91 -8.08 -13.15 7.95
C LEU A 91 -6.72 -13.60 7.39
N ASP A 92 -5.63 -12.89 7.72
CA ASP A 92 -4.29 -13.26 7.25
C ASP A 92 -3.88 -14.65 7.76
N GLN A 93 -4.12 -14.95 9.04
CA GLN A 93 -3.89 -16.29 9.61
C GLN A 93 -4.75 -17.37 8.92
N GLN A 94 -5.99 -17.05 8.58
CA GLN A 94 -6.83 -17.95 7.79
C GLN A 94 -6.31 -18.13 6.37
N LEU A 95 -5.71 -17.12 5.75
CA LEU A 95 -5.17 -17.26 4.40
C LEU A 95 -3.89 -18.10 4.38
N ASP A 96 -3.08 -18.05 5.43
CA ASP A 96 -1.88 -18.88 5.56
C ASP A 96 -2.20 -20.38 5.50
N GLN A 97 -3.37 -20.80 5.97
CA GLN A 97 -3.79 -22.21 5.87
C GLN A 97 -3.96 -22.70 4.42
N TYR A 98 -4.05 -21.78 3.45
CA TYR A 98 -4.20 -22.06 2.02
C TYR A 98 -2.93 -21.82 1.19
N ARG A 99 -1.83 -21.36 1.79
CA ARG A 99 -0.57 -21.02 1.08
C ARG A 99 0.35 -22.24 0.84
N SER A 100 -0.20 -23.44 0.70
CA SER A 100 0.55 -24.70 0.43
C SER A 100 1.42 -24.62 -0.82
#